data_AF-A0A524C8C4-F1
#
_entry.id   AF-A0A524C8C4-F1
#
_cell.length_a   1.000
_cell.length_b   1.000
_cell.length_c   1.000
_cell.angle_alpha   90.00
_cell.angle_beta   90.00
_cell.angle_gamma   90.00
#
_symmetry.space_group_name_H-M   'P 1'
#
loop_
_entity.id
_entity.type
_entity.pdbx_description
1 polymer ?
#
loop_
_entity_poly.entity_id
_entity_poly.type
_entity_poly.pdbx_seq_one_letter_code
_entity_poly.pdbx_strand_id
1 'polypeptide(L)' 'KTISEGERELYVNEKFFGGELVGLQKCIKMLKVATSANIIGKDIIEAAIDQRIINKLTVMWIQCPEHGRVGHALLIR' A
#
# COMPACT_ATOMS: atom_id res chain seq x y z
N LYS A 1 -8.23 6.78 -12.11
CA LYS A 1 -8.46 5.35 -12.42
C LYS A 1 -9.16 4.72 -11.22
N THR A 2 -10.23 3.94 -11.41
CA THR A 2 -10.96 3.31 -10.29
C THR A 2 -10.72 1.81 -10.32
N ILE A 3 -10.47 1.21 -9.16
CA ILE A 3 -10.34 -0.24 -8.99
C ILE A 3 -11.45 -0.68 -8.05
N SER A 4 -12.34 -1.56 -8.49
CA SER A 4 -13.53 -1.95 -7.71
C SER A 4 -13.58 -3.46 -7.47
N GLU A 5 -13.99 -3.84 -6.25
CA GLU A 5 -14.30 -5.22 -5.84
C GLU A 5 -15.57 -5.20 -4.98
N GLY A 6 -16.69 -5.71 -5.51
CA GLY A 6 -17.99 -5.66 -4.83
C GLY A 6 -18.38 -4.22 -4.52
N GLU A 7 -18.61 -3.90 -3.24
CA GLU A 7 -18.92 -2.54 -2.76
C GLU A 7 -17.68 -1.67 -2.48
N ARG A 8 -16.47 -2.22 -2.65
CA ARG A 8 -15.22 -1.50 -2.35
C ARG A 8 -14.69 -0.84 -3.61
N GLU A 9 -14.45 0.45 -3.54
CA GLU A 9 -13.86 1.23 -4.64
C GLU A 9 -12.58 1.92 -4.17
N LEU A 10 -11.49 1.69 -4.90
CA LEU A 10 -10.24 2.42 -4.76
C LEU A 10 -10.12 3.43 -5.90
N TYR A 11 -10.27 4.70 -5.55
CA TYR A 11 -10.13 5.79 -6.50
C TYR A 11 -8.67 6.29 -6.54
N VAL A 12 -7.94 5.90 -7.59
CA VAL A 12 -6.57 6.34 -7.84
C VAL A 12 -6.62 7.69 -8.55
N ASN A 13 -6.26 8.75 -7.81
CA ASN A 13 -6.12 10.11 -8.32
C ASN A 13 -4.80 10.75 -7.84
N GLU A 14 -4.39 11.84 -8.49
CA GLU A 14 -3.13 12.52 -8.19
C GLU A 14 -3.07 13.12 -6.79
N LYS A 15 -4.22 13.50 -6.21
CA LYS A 15 -4.29 14.06 -4.85
C LYS A 15 -3.88 13.04 -3.78
N PHE A 16 -4.18 11.75 -3.98
CA PHE A 16 -3.84 10.69 -3.02
C PHE A 16 -2.65 9.80 -3.45
N PHE A 17 -2.40 9.67 -4.76
CA PHE A 17 -1.36 8.78 -5.32
C PHE A 17 -0.31 9.50 -6.18
N GLY A 18 -0.26 10.83 -6.10
CA GLY A 18 0.80 11.62 -6.73
C GLY A 18 2.12 11.60 -5.95
N GLY A 19 3.00 12.56 -6.25
CA GLY A 19 4.30 12.70 -5.61
C GLY A 19 5.46 12.18 -6.45
N GLU A 20 6.55 11.75 -5.80
CA GLU A 20 7.76 11.28 -6.46
C GLU A 20 7.70 9.76 -6.71
N LEU A 21 7.91 9.32 -7.95
CA LEU A 21 8.12 7.91 -8.24
C LEU A 21 9.51 7.49 -7.74
N VAL A 22 9.53 6.59 -6.76
CA VAL A 22 10.76 6.13 -6.10
C VAL A 22 10.89 4.61 -6.17
N GLY A 23 12.14 4.13 -6.16
CA GLY A 23 12.41 2.70 -6.05
C GLY A 23 12.00 2.12 -4.69
N LEU A 24 11.68 0.83 -4.66
CA LEU A 24 11.19 0.10 -3.48
C LEU A 24 12.08 0.30 -2.24
N GLN A 25 13.41 0.22 -2.41
CA GLN A 25 14.37 0.40 -1.31
C GLN A 25 14.31 1.79 -0.68
N LYS A 26 14.12 2.85 -1.49
CA LYS A 26 13.95 4.22 -0.99
C LYS A 26 12.63 4.33 -0.22
N CYS A 27 11.55 3.75 -0.75
CA CYS A 27 10.25 3.73 -0.08
C CYS A 27 10.31 3.05 1.30
N ILE A 28 10.95 1.88 1.41
CA ILE A 28 11.14 1.17 2.69
C ILE A 28 11.92 2.02 3.71
N LYS A 29 13.00 2.71 3.28
CA LYS A 29 13.75 3.61 4.17
C LYS A 29 12.87 4.74 4.71
N MET A 30 12.02 5.32 3.86
CA MET A 30 11.07 6.36 4.28
C MET A 30 10.03 5.81 5.26
N LEU A 31 9.44 4.64 4.98
CA LEU A 31 8.49 3.98 5.89
C LEU A 31 9.09 3.69 7.28
N LYS A 32 10.38 3.37 7.35
CA LYS A 32 11.08 3.13 8.63
C LYS A 32 11.15 4.37 9.51
N VAL A 33 11.08 5.59 8.97
CA VAL A 33 11.14 6.84 9.75
C VAL A 33 9.81 7.61 9.77
N ALA A 34 8.81 7.16 9.03
CA ALA A 34 7.50 7.80 8.99
C ALA A 34 6.76 7.69 10.33
N THR A 35 6.07 8.77 10.72
CA THR A 35 5.13 8.75 11.86
C THR A 35 3.84 8.02 11.49
N SER A 36 3.36 8.21 10.26
CA SER A 36 2.22 7.50 9.70
C SER A 36 2.38 7.28 8.20
N ALA A 37 1.73 6.25 7.66
CA ALA A 37 1.70 6.00 6.22
C ALA A 37 0.46 5.18 5.82
N ASN A 38 -0.13 5.54 4.67
CA ASN A 38 -1.05 4.68 3.93
C ASN A 38 -0.24 3.92 2.88
N ILE A 39 -0.25 2.59 2.95
CA ILE A 39 0.52 1.73 2.07
C ILE A 39 -0.46 0.94 1.20
N ILE A 40 -0.35 1.09 -0.12
CA ILE A 40 -1.22 0.43 -1.09
C ILE A 40 -0.37 -0.22 -2.18
N GLY A 41 -0.64 -1.48 -2.49
CA GLY A 41 0.06 -2.25 -3.51
C GLY A 41 0.49 -3.62 -2.99
N LYS A 42 0.84 -4.52 -3.90
CA LYS A 42 1.30 -5.86 -3.52
C LYS A 42 2.76 -5.84 -3.03
N ASP A 43 3.68 -5.42 -3.91
CA ASP A 43 5.12 -5.55 -3.67
C ASP A 43 5.61 -4.72 -2.48
N ILE A 44 5.07 -3.51 -2.31
CA ILE A 44 5.43 -2.64 -1.17
C ILE A 44 4.92 -3.19 0.16
N ILE A 45 3.74 -3.81 0.18
CA ILE A 45 3.17 -4.45 1.37
C ILE A 45 3.99 -5.68 1.75
N GLU A 46 4.30 -6.54 0.78
CA GLU A 46 5.13 -7.73 1.00
C GLU A 46 6.51 -7.34 1.54
N ALA A 47 7.17 -6.34 0.93
CA ALA A 47 8.44 -5.82 1.42
C ALA A 47 8.34 -5.19 2.82
N ALA A 48 7.26 -4.49 3.15
CA ALA A 48 7.05 -3.90 4.48
C ALA A 48 6.81 -4.98 5.56
N ILE A 49 6.14 -6.08 5.23
CA ILE A 49 5.99 -7.25 6.11
C ILE A 49 7.35 -7.91 6.35
N ASP A 50 8.12 -8.17 5.29
CA ASP A 50 9.44 -8.81 5.38
C ASP A 50 10.41 -8.00 6.23
N GLN A 51 10.32 -6.68 6.14
CA GLN A 51 11.11 -5.74 6.93
C GLN A 51 10.54 -5.49 8.34
N ARG A 52 9.47 -6.20 8.74
CA ARG A 52 8.77 -6.08 10.03
C ARG A 52 8.27 -4.67 10.34
N ILE A 53 7.94 -3.89 9.31
CA ILE A 53 7.39 -2.53 9.43
C ILE A 53 5.89 -2.60 9.74
N ILE A 54 5.18 -3.55 9.14
CA ILE A 54 3.77 -3.83 9.37
C ILE A 54 3.56 -5.31 9.69
N ASN A 55 2.52 -5.62 10.47
CA ASN A 55 2.15 -7.00 10.76
C ASN A 55 1.27 -7.54 9.61
N LYS A 56 1.57 -8.74 9.09
CA LYS A 56 0.78 -9.35 8.01
C LYS A 56 -0.72 -9.46 8.31
N LEU A 57 -1.10 -9.57 9.58
CA LEU A 57 -2.51 -9.70 10.00
C LEU A 57 -3.27 -8.38 9.92
N THR A 58 -2.58 -7.24 9.83
CA THR A 58 -3.21 -5.91 9.71
C THR A 58 -3.41 -5.48 8.27
N VAL A 59 -3.06 -6.33 7.30
CA VAL A 59 -3.21 -6.02 5.88
C VAL A 59 -4.60 -6.42 5.40
N MET A 60 -5.33 -5.44 4.87
CA MET A 60 -6.56 -5.68 4.15
C MET A 60 -6.23 -5.99 2.69
N TRP A 61 -6.51 -7.22 2.27
CA TRP A 61 -6.34 -7.62 0.87
C TRP A 61 -7.65 -7.44 0.10
N ILE A 62 -7.53 -6.88 -1.10
CA ILE A 62 -8.61 -6.62 -2.04
C ILE A 62 -8.32 -7.43 -3.30
N GLN A 63 -9.25 -8.28 -3.73
CA GLN A 63 -9.10 -9.06 -4.97
C GLN A 63 -9.68 -8.28 -6.14
N CYS A 64 -8.81 -7.79 -7.01
CA CYS A 64 -9.21 -7.00 -8.18
C CYS A 64 -9.18 -7.91 -9.41
N PRO A 65 -10.30 -8.11 -10.13
CA PRO A 65 -10.32 -8.97 -11.32
C PRO A 65 -9.27 -8.60 -12.37
N GLU A 66 -9.02 -7.29 -12.56
CA GLU A 66 -8.12 -6.78 -13.59
C GLU A 66 -6.66 -6.61 -13.13
N HIS A 67 -6.41 -6.55 -11.82
CA HIS A 67 -5.10 -6.17 -11.25
C HIS A 67 -4.56 -7.18 -10.25
N GLY A 68 -5.26 -8.30 -10.05
CA GLY A 68 -4.92 -9.31 -9.07
C GLY A 68 -5.12 -8.80 -7.64
N ARG A 69 -4.28 -9.28 -6.72
CA ARG A 69 -4.43 -8.98 -5.29
C ARG A 69 -3.69 -7.69 -4.92
N VAL A 70 -4.40 -6.71 -4.36
CA VAL A 70 -3.83 -5.44 -3.86
C VAL A 70 -3.97 -5.41 -2.33
N GLY A 71 -2.89 -5.07 -1.63
CA GLY A 71 -2.88 -4.91 -0.18
C GLY A 71 -3.03 -3.45 0.23
N HIS A 72 -3.77 -3.21 1.31
CA HIS A 72 -3.83 -1.93 2.00
C HIS A 72 -3.43 -2.11 3.46
N ALA A 73 -2.53 -1.26 3.96
CA ALA A 73 -2.17 -1.19 5.37
C ALA A 73 -1.99 0.26 5.82
N LEU A 74 -2.37 0.50 7.07
CA LEU A 74 -2.15 1.75 7.77
C LEU A 74 -1.02 1.56 8.79
N LEU A 75 0.01 2.38 8.70
CA LEU A 75 1.06 2.49 9.70
C LEU A 75 0.81 3.74 10.54
N ILE A 76 0.77 3.59 11.86
CA ILE A 76 0.76 4.67 12.86
C ILE A 76 1.69 4.24 13.99
N ARG A 77 2.51 5.16 14.50
CA ARG A 77 3.45 4.93 15.62
C ARG A 77 3.10 5.76 16.83
#